data_AF-A0A968XQ51-F1
#
_entry.id   AF-A0A968XQ51-F1
#
_cell.length_a   1.000
_cell.length_b   1.000
_cell.length_c   1.000
_cell.angle_alpha   90.00
_cell.angle_beta   90.00
_cell.angle_gamma   90.00
#
_symmetry.space_group_name_H-M   'P 1'
#
loop_
_entity.id
_entity.type
_entity.pdbx_description
1 polymer ?
#
loop_
_entity_poly.entity_id
_entity_poly.type
_entity_poly.pdbx_seq_one_letter_code
_entity_poly.pdbx_strand_id
1 'polypeptide(L)'
;MNVSVLNLCGEVFQLENKDDLVIQPVLGNFNYTNAGSGEADGVEISIQKSLSGKWAGQVSYSFIKSKRRITDGGFAYPSDEERPHQFTAIGITRILGIIFAGKYRYASGLPYDLRIPVQFATNPARFCSGFQRPKTVTLCV
;
A
#
# COMPACT_ATOMS: atom_id res chain seq x y z
N MET A 1 -21.95 21.88 -31.43
CA MET A 1 -21.14 20.65 -31.55
C MET A 1 -20.69 20.26 -30.15
N ASN A 2 -21.10 19.11 -29.62
CA ASN A 2 -20.59 18.62 -28.32
C ASN A 2 -19.30 17.85 -28.58
N VAL A 3 -18.16 18.36 -28.11
CA VAL A 3 -16.87 17.68 -28.19
C VAL A 3 -16.73 16.80 -26.95
N SER A 4 -16.65 15.49 -27.15
CA SER A 4 -16.31 14.54 -26.09
C SER A 4 -14.80 14.49 -25.92
N VAL A 5 -14.29 15.00 -24.80
CA VAL A 5 -12.86 14.89 -24.48
C VAL A 5 -12.63 13.62 -23.67
N LEU A 6 -11.73 12.77 -24.16
CA LEU A 6 -11.21 11.59 -23.48
C LEU A 6 -9.72 11.84 -23.19
N ASN A 7 -9.36 11.84 -21.91
CA ASN A 7 -7.98 11.96 -21.47
C ASN A 7 -7.51 10.59 -20.97
N LEU A 8 -6.32 10.20 -21.40
CA LEU A 8 -5.61 9.01 -20.96
C LEU A 8 -4.26 9.48 -20.42
N CYS A 9 -3.97 9.15 -19.16
CA CYS A 9 -2.65 9.35 -18.57
C CYS A 9 -2.13 8.00 -18.07
N GLY A 10 -0.87 7.73 -18.33
CA GLY A 10 -0.16 6.56 -17.83
C GLY A 10 1.21 7.00 -17.36
N GLU A 11 1.56 6.63 -16.14
CA GLU A 11 2.83 6.96 -15.51
C GLU A 11 3.47 5.69 -14.97
N VAL A 12 4.78 5.59 -15.16
CA VAL A 12 5.62 4.55 -14.59
C VAL A 12 6.65 5.25 -13.72
N PHE A 13 6.78 4.83 -12.47
CA PHE A 13 7.74 5.40 -11.54
C PHE A 13 8.69 4.34 -11.03
N GLN A 14 9.95 4.74 -10.91
CA GLN A 14 11.01 3.94 -10.31
C GLN A 14 11.81 4.88 -9.41
N LEU A 15 11.64 4.69 -8.11
CA LEU A 15 12.35 5.40 -7.05
C LEU A 15 13.42 4.45 -6.51
N GLU A 16 14.66 4.68 -6.91
CA GLU A 16 15.82 3.94 -6.46
C GLU A 16 16.52 4.70 -5.31
N ASN A 17 17.02 3.98 -4.30
CA ASN A 17 17.86 4.48 -3.21
C ASN A 17 17.39 5.77 -2.52
N LYS A 18 16.28 5.69 -1.79
CA LYS A 18 15.97 6.67 -0.75
C LYS A 18 16.81 6.34 0.49
N ASP A 19 17.94 7.01 0.63
CA ASP A 19 18.81 6.91 1.81
C ASP A 19 18.37 7.87 2.93
N ASP A 20 18.91 7.74 4.13
CA ASP A 20 18.59 8.54 5.32
C ASP A 20 17.14 8.41 5.86
N LEU A 21 16.50 7.25 5.67
CA LEU A 21 15.19 7.00 6.27
C LEU A 21 15.33 6.79 7.79
N VAL A 22 14.48 7.48 8.55
CA VAL A 22 14.41 7.35 10.01
C VAL A 22 13.89 5.95 10.36
N ILE A 23 14.73 5.15 11.02
CA ILE A 23 14.35 3.85 11.55
C ILE A 23 14.02 3.94 13.03
N GLN A 24 13.02 3.16 13.45
CA GLN A 24 12.63 3.06 14.84
C GLN A 24 13.71 2.32 15.65
N PRO A 25 13.87 2.65 16.94
CA PRO A 25 14.80 1.96 17.83
C PRO A 25 14.51 0.46 17.91
N VAL A 26 15.51 -0.36 17.57
CA VAL A 26 15.48 -1.82 17.73
C VAL A 26 16.01 -2.22 19.10
N LEU A 27 15.59 -3.38 19.61
CA LEU A 27 15.88 -3.84 20.97
C LEU A 27 17.39 -3.71 21.29
N GLY A 28 17.73 -2.85 22.27
CA GLY A 28 19.12 -2.58 22.67
C GLY A 28 19.69 -1.23 22.20
N ASN A 29 18.99 -0.50 21.34
CA ASN A 29 19.33 0.87 20.96
C ASN A 29 18.04 1.73 20.96
N PHE A 30 17.98 2.75 21.83
CA PHE A 30 16.80 3.62 21.98
C PHE A 30 16.83 4.86 21.08
N ASN A 31 17.87 5.00 20.25
CA ASN A 31 18.02 6.14 19.38
C ASN A 31 17.38 5.87 18.02
N TYR A 32 16.65 6.87 17.52
CA TYR A 32 16.33 6.96 16.10
C TYR A 32 17.62 7.16 15.32
N THR A 33 17.74 6.45 14.19
CA THR A 33 18.89 6.63 13.29
C THR A 33 18.40 6.79 11.87
N ASN A 34 19.16 7.49 11.04
CA ASN A 34 18.86 7.68 9.62
C ASN A 34 19.60 6.63 8.78
N ALA A 35 19.62 5.38 9.20
CA ALA A 35 20.36 4.31 8.53
C ALA A 35 19.51 3.51 7.52
N GLY A 36 18.22 3.84 7.38
CA GLY A 36 17.29 3.12 6.53
C GLY A 36 17.42 3.51 5.06
N SER A 37 17.25 2.53 4.17
CA SER A 37 17.12 2.76 2.73
C SER A 37 15.85 2.12 2.17
N GLY A 38 15.32 2.67 1.08
CA GLY A 38 14.09 2.18 0.45
C GLY A 38 14.06 2.35 -1.07
N GLU A 39 13.39 1.41 -1.73
CA GLU A 39 13.11 1.43 -3.16
C GLU A 39 11.60 1.30 -3.38
N ALA A 40 11.06 2.01 -4.36
CA ALA A 40 9.66 1.90 -4.74
C ALA A 40 9.49 1.98 -6.26
N ASP A 41 8.79 1.01 -6.83
CA ASP A 41 8.48 0.93 -8.24
C ASP A 41 6.98 0.76 -8.45
N GLY A 42 6.45 1.28 -9.54
CA GLY A 42 5.03 1.14 -9.83
C GLY A 42 4.57 1.79 -11.11
N VAL A 43 3.31 1.55 -11.41
CA VAL A 43 2.62 1.99 -12.61
C VAL A 43 1.25 2.51 -12.21
N GLU A 44 0.89 3.66 -12.74
CA GLU A 44 -0.44 4.23 -12.62
C GLU A 44 -1.02 4.50 -14.00
N ILE A 45 -2.28 4.14 -14.19
CA ILE A 45 -3.03 4.43 -15.41
C ILE A 45 -4.34 5.08 -14.99
N SER A 46 -4.68 6.19 -15.62
CA SER A 46 -5.95 6.89 -15.43
C SER A 46 -6.59 7.23 -16.78
N ILE A 47 -7.88 6.99 -16.86
CA ILE A 47 -8.72 7.29 -18.01
C ILE A 47 -9.84 8.18 -17.51
N GLN A 48 -10.02 9.33 -18.12
CA GLN A 48 -11.08 10.26 -17.79
C GLN A 48 -11.86 10.62 -19.05
N LYS A 49 -13.17 10.39 -19.01
CA LYS A 49 -14.12 10.83 -20.03
C LYS A 49 -14.95 11.97 -19.47
N SER A 50 -14.79 13.14 -20.09
CA SER A 50 -15.62 14.31 -19.79
C SER A 50 -17.07 14.11 -20.24
N LEU A 51 -18.00 14.83 -19.60
CA LEU A 51 -19.44 14.72 -19.87
C LEU A 51 -19.79 15.27 -21.25
N SER A 52 -19.78 14.39 -22.24
CA SER A 52 -20.34 14.68 -23.56
C SER A 52 -21.47 13.70 -23.84
N GLY A 53 -22.69 14.24 -23.82
CA GLY A 53 -23.91 13.46 -23.98
C GLY A 53 -24.42 12.88 -22.65
N LYS A 54 -24.62 11.56 -22.60
CA LYS A 54 -25.32 10.88 -21.50
C LYS A 54 -24.41 10.30 -20.42
N TRP A 55 -23.09 10.26 -20.61
CA TRP A 55 -22.18 9.59 -19.67
C TRP A 55 -20.85 10.34 -19.52
N ALA A 56 -20.37 10.41 -18.28
CA ALA A 56 -19.02 10.82 -17.90
C ALA A 56 -18.45 9.82 -16.90
N GLY A 57 -17.13 9.77 -16.78
CA GLY A 57 -16.53 8.92 -15.77
C GLY A 57 -15.01 8.99 -15.76
N GLN A 58 -14.45 8.33 -14.76
CA GLN A 58 -13.03 8.09 -14.66
C GLN A 58 -12.78 6.67 -14.17
N VAL A 59 -11.70 6.09 -14.65
CA VAL A 59 -11.19 4.80 -14.20
C VAL A 59 -9.71 4.97 -13.94
N SER A 60 -9.25 4.55 -12.77
CA SER A 60 -7.83 4.53 -12.42
C SER A 60 -7.42 3.18 -11.88
N TYR A 61 -6.23 2.76 -12.24
CA TYR A 61 -5.58 1.56 -11.76
C TYR A 61 -4.13 1.90 -11.38
N SER A 62 -3.72 1.51 -10.18
CA SER A 62 -2.38 1.70 -9.68
C SER A 62 -1.84 0.36 -9.20
N PHE A 63 -0.62 0.06 -9.64
CA PHE A 63 0.19 -1.04 -9.16
C PHE A 63 1.45 -0.48 -8.52
N ILE A 64 1.69 -0.79 -7.25
CA ILE A 64 2.86 -0.28 -6.51
C ILE A 64 3.53 -1.45 -5.81
N LYS A 65 4.87 -1.43 -5.84
CA LYS A 65 5.71 -2.32 -5.06
C LYS A 65 6.82 -1.50 -4.40
N SER A 66 7.03 -1.73 -3.11
CA SER A 66 8.05 -1.05 -2.33
C SER A 66 8.78 -2.02 -1.42
N LYS A 67 10.09 -1.80 -1.31
CA LYS A 67 10.99 -2.59 -0.47
C LYS A 67 11.74 -1.65 0.46
N ARG A 68 11.89 -2.04 1.72
CA ARG A 68 12.62 -1.29 2.73
C ARG A 68 13.76 -2.12 3.31
N ARG A 69 14.85 -1.44 3.69
CA ARG A 69 15.99 -2.00 4.42
C ARG A 69 16.19 -1.17 5.69
N ILE A 70 16.43 -1.85 6.81
CA ILE A 70 16.71 -1.18 8.11
C ILE A 70 18.19 -0.81 8.25
N THR A 71 19.07 -1.48 7.50
CA THR A 71 20.53 -1.27 7.59
C THR A 71 21.12 -1.35 6.20
N ASP A 72 22.20 -0.61 5.96
CA ASP A 72 22.97 -0.70 4.71
C ASP A 72 23.45 -2.16 4.49
N GLY A 73 23.11 -2.72 3.33
CA GLY A 73 23.34 -4.14 2.99
C GLY A 73 22.45 -5.17 3.71
N GLY A 74 21.46 -4.75 4.50
CA GLY A 74 20.53 -5.63 5.22
C GLY A 74 19.42 -6.24 4.36
N PHE A 75 18.66 -7.18 4.93
CA PHE A 75 17.53 -7.81 4.25
C PHE A 75 16.46 -6.78 3.85
N ALA A 76 16.04 -6.85 2.59
CA ALA A 76 14.93 -6.06 2.07
C ALA A 76 13.60 -6.76 2.37
N TYR A 77 12.66 -6.06 2.99
CA TYR A 77 11.31 -6.55 3.27
C TYR A 77 10.26 -5.66 2.59
N PRO A 78 9.12 -6.23 2.15
CA PRO A 78 8.03 -5.44 1.57
C PRO A 78 7.44 -4.48 2.61
N SER A 79 6.89 -3.37 2.15
CA SER A 79 6.20 -2.44 3.06
C SER A 79 4.91 -3.04 3.61
N ASP A 80 4.81 -3.13 4.94
CA ASP A 80 3.60 -3.58 5.65
C ASP A 80 2.35 -2.75 5.34
N GLU A 81 2.52 -1.49 4.94
CA GLU A 81 1.42 -0.54 4.68
C GLU A 81 1.06 -0.43 3.19
N GLU A 82 1.73 -1.20 2.33
CA GLU A 82 1.51 -1.11 0.90
C GLU A 82 0.28 -1.90 0.46
N ARG A 83 -0.46 -1.39 -0.53
CA ARG A 83 -1.54 -2.13 -1.19
C ARG A 83 -1.18 -2.26 -2.66
N PRO A 84 -0.69 -3.43 -3.10
CA PRO A 84 -0.11 -3.58 -4.42
C PRO A 84 -1.07 -3.28 -5.56
N HIS A 85 -2.36 -3.56 -5.41
CA HIS A 85 -3.36 -3.32 -6.45
C HIS A 85 -4.42 -2.37 -5.93
N GLN A 86 -4.59 -1.23 -6.60
CA GLN A 86 -5.66 -0.29 -6.32
C GLN A 86 -6.40 0.05 -7.60
N PHE A 87 -7.69 -0.20 -7.61
CA PHE A 87 -8.59 0.08 -8.73
C PHE A 87 -9.74 0.97 -8.24
N THR A 88 -9.98 2.07 -8.96
CA THR A 88 -11.12 2.95 -8.72
C THR A 88 -11.83 3.22 -10.03
N ALA A 89 -13.15 3.04 -10.04
CA ALA A 89 -14.01 3.44 -11.14
C ALA A 89 -15.11 4.34 -10.62
N ILE A 90 -15.35 5.45 -11.32
CA ILE A 90 -16.42 6.41 -11.04
C ILE A 90 -17.13 6.70 -12.35
N GLY A 91 -18.45 6.61 -12.35
CA GLY A 91 -19.27 6.88 -13.52
C GLY A 91 -20.50 7.70 -13.15
N ILE A 92 -20.86 8.62 -14.03
CA ILE A 92 -22.05 9.46 -13.90
C ILE A 92 -22.81 9.40 -15.22
N THR A 93 -24.02 8.86 -15.19
CA THR A 93 -24.89 8.77 -16.37
C THR A 93 -26.18 9.54 -16.16
N ARG A 94 -26.72 10.12 -17.23
CA ARG A 94 -27.98 10.86 -17.24
C ARG A 94 -28.98 10.16 -18.16
N ILE A 95 -30.06 9.65 -17.59
CA ILE A 95 -31.13 8.95 -18.30
C ILE A 95 -32.46 9.57 -17.89
N LEU A 96 -33.24 10.06 -18.86
CA LEU A 96 -34.61 10.60 -18.65
C LEU A 96 -34.70 11.70 -17.56
N GLY A 97 -33.69 12.56 -17.48
CA GLY A 97 -33.63 13.64 -16.47
C GLY A 97 -33.09 13.19 -15.10
N ILE A 98 -32.91 11.89 -14.87
CA ILE A 98 -32.33 11.34 -13.65
C ILE A 98 -30.82 11.16 -13.84
N ILE A 99 -30.04 11.55 -12.83
CA ILE A 99 -28.59 11.39 -12.79
C ILE A 99 -28.26 10.22 -11.86
N PHE A 100 -27.60 9.21 -12.41
CA PHE A 100 -27.05 8.10 -11.65
C PHE A 100 -25.54 8.29 -11.52
N ALA A 101 -25.03 8.22 -10.29
CA ALA A 101 -23.61 8.23 -10.01
C ALA A 101 -23.25 6.94 -9.28
N GLY A 102 -22.21 6.28 -9.77
CA GLY A 102 -21.68 5.05 -9.19
C GLY A 102 -20.20 5.22 -8.90
N LYS A 103 -19.76 4.67 -7.78
CA LYS A 103 -18.35 4.60 -7.40
C LYS A 103 -18.03 3.19 -6.94
N TYR A 104 -17.01 2.61 -7.54
CA TYR A 104 -16.48 1.32 -7.18
C TYR A 104 -15.00 1.45 -6.84
N ARG A 105 -14.61 0.84 -5.72
CA ARG A 105 -13.23 0.82 -5.26
C ARG A 105 -12.88 -0.62 -4.89
N TYR A 106 -11.79 -1.07 -5.45
CA TYR A 106 -11.18 -2.35 -5.12
C TYR A 106 -9.72 -2.08 -4.75
N ALA A 107 -9.30 -2.59 -3.61
CA ALA A 107 -7.90 -2.54 -3.21
C ALA A 107 -7.51 -3.91 -2.68
N SER A 108 -6.35 -4.42 -3.09
CA SER A 108 -5.81 -5.64 -2.51
C SER A 108 -5.55 -5.45 -1.01
N GLY A 109 -5.47 -6.56 -0.29
CA GLY A 109 -4.93 -6.58 1.07
C GLY A 109 -3.47 -6.12 1.09
N LEU A 110 -2.95 -5.97 2.31
CA LEU A 110 -1.53 -5.75 2.54
C LEU A 110 -0.73 -6.96 2.01
N PRO A 111 0.51 -6.78 1.52
CA PRO A 111 1.38 -7.90 1.19
C PRO A 111 1.55 -8.74 2.45
N TYR A 112 0.89 -9.91 2.46
CA TYR A 112 0.96 -10.84 3.58
C TYR A 112 2.30 -11.55 3.48
N ASP A 113 3.28 -11.11 4.27
CA ASP A 113 4.43 -11.95 4.59
C ASP A 113 4.14 -12.66 5.92
N LEU A 114 4.45 -13.95 5.98
CA LEU A 114 4.50 -14.63 7.27
C LEU A 114 5.63 -13.95 8.03
N ARG A 115 5.33 -13.36 9.19
CA ARG A 115 6.37 -12.81 10.08
C ARG A 115 7.30 -13.94 10.51
N ILE A 116 8.34 -14.21 9.72
CA ILE A 116 9.48 -15.00 10.15
C ILE A 116 10.24 -14.11 11.12
N PRO A 117 10.34 -14.49 12.41
CA PRO A 117 11.10 -13.72 13.36
C PRO A 117 12.54 -13.66 12.85
N VAL A 118 13.06 -12.45 12.64
CA VAL A 118 14.49 -12.26 12.45
C VAL A 118 15.14 -12.70 13.77
N GLN A 119 15.79 -13.86 13.77
CA GLN A 119 16.58 -14.28 14.91
C GLN A 119 17.79 -13.36 14.98
N PHE A 120 17.71 -12.34 15.82
CA PHE A 120 18.91 -11.65 16.28
C PHE A 120 19.73 -12.71 17.01
N ALA A 121 20.91 -13.02 16.48
CA ALA A 121 21.89 -13.88 17.11
C ALA A 121 22.42 -13.18 18.38
N THR A 122 21.62 -13.17 19.43
CA THR A 122 22.00 -12.72 20.76
C THR A 122 21.47 -13.72 21.77
N ASN A 123 22.34 -14.67 22.10
CA ASN A 123 22.41 -15.46 23.32
C ASN A 123 21.06 -15.87 23.98
N PRO A 124 20.61 -17.13 23.86
CA PRO A 124 19.24 -17.57 24.17
C PRO A 124 18.88 -17.63 25.67
N ALA A 125 19.70 -17.09 26.58
CA ALA A 125 19.58 -17.38 28.00
C ALA A 125 18.60 -16.50 28.80
N ARG A 126 17.93 -15.48 28.21
CA ARG A 126 17.18 -14.49 29.04
C ARG A 126 15.79 -14.05 28.58
N PHE A 127 15.17 -14.65 27.57
CA PHE A 127 13.84 -14.19 27.10
C PHE A 127 12.66 -15.11 27.42
N CYS A 128 12.86 -16.16 28.22
CA CYS A 128 11.77 -17.02 28.70
C CYS A 128 11.35 -16.66 30.13
N SER A 129 10.75 -15.49 30.30
CA SER A 129 9.86 -15.25 31.44
C SER A 129 8.90 -14.11 31.12
N GLY A 130 7.65 -14.42 30.76
CA GLY A 130 6.56 -13.45 30.91
C GLY A 130 5.56 -13.24 29.78
N PHE A 131 5.33 -14.19 28.86
CA PHE A 131 4.12 -14.12 28.02
C PHE A 131 3.24 -15.36 28.21
N GLN A 132 2.60 -15.43 29.38
CA GLN A 132 1.49 -16.35 29.62
C GLN A 132 0.23 -15.74 28.98
N ARG A 133 -0.28 -16.36 27.90
CA ARG A 133 -1.53 -15.92 27.25
C ARG A 133 -2.69 -15.96 28.25
N PRO A 134 -3.50 -14.90 28.43
CA PRO A 134 -4.80 -15.07 29.03
C PRO A 134 -5.68 -15.89 28.09
N LYS A 135 -6.25 -16.99 28.59
CA LYS A 135 -7.23 -17.82 27.87
C LYS A 135 -8.54 -17.03 27.78
N THR A 136 -8.90 -16.55 26.60
CA THR A 136 -10.27 -16.09 26.33
C THR A 136 -11.07 -17.26 25.78
N VAL A 137 -11.99 -17.76 26.60
CA VAL A 137 -13.06 -18.68 26.20
C VAL A 137 -14.26 -17.81 25.80
N THR A 138 -14.66 -17.86 24.54
CA THR A 138 -15.91 -17.25 24.08
C THR A 138 -16.96 -18.35 24.00
N LEU A 139 -17.97 -18.28 24.88
CA LEU A 139 -19.17 -19.12 24.85
C LEU A 139 -20.19 -18.42 23.95
N CYS A 140 -20.77 -19.14 22.97
CA CYS A 140 -21.99 -18.73 22.29
C CYS A 140 -23.20 -19.11 23.14
N VAL A 141 -24.06 -18.13 23.43
CA VAL A 141 -25.52 -18.30 23.59
C VAL A 141 -26.18 -17.07 22.99
#